data_AF-A7T5L6-F1
#
_entry.id   AF-A7T5L6-F1
#
_cell.length_a   1.000
_cell.length_b   1.000
_cell.length_c   1.000
_cell.angle_alpha   90.00
_cell.angle_beta   90.00
_cell.angle_gamma   90.00
#
_symmetry.space_group_name_H-M   'P 1'
#
loop_
_entity.id
_entity.type
_entity.pdbx_description
1 polymer ?
#
loop_
_entity_poly.entity_id
_entity_poly.type
_entity_poly.pdbx_seq_one_letter_code
_entity_poly.pdbx_strand_id
1 'polypeptide(L)'
;MQNDKNLEDLKECFLLYDKRGDERIECSQVGEVLRALDVNPTEHEVQKIVNNIDPAGEMKRVSFEEFYPMYQNLRERHRKERSENISSQVSDFVTEKGIQI
;
A
#
# COMPACT_ATOMS: atom_id res chain seq x y z
N MET A 1 21.36 -6.05 -1.99
CA MET A 1 20.56 -6.73 -3.03
C MET A 1 19.22 -7.14 -2.42
N GLN A 2 18.29 -6.20 -2.29
CA GLN A 2 16.99 -6.44 -1.64
C GLN A 2 15.79 -6.15 -2.55
N ASN A 3 16.02 -5.75 -3.81
CA ASN A 3 14.97 -5.16 -4.65
C ASN A 3 14.29 -6.16 -5.60
N ASP A 4 14.97 -7.21 -6.06
CA ASP A 4 14.40 -8.09 -7.10
C ASP A 4 13.60 -9.27 -6.53
N LYS A 5 14.07 -9.90 -5.44
CA LYS A 5 13.31 -10.95 -4.73
C LYS A 5 11.95 -10.45 -4.26
N ASN A 6 11.89 -9.18 -3.83
CA ASN A 6 10.65 -8.56 -3.38
C ASN A 6 9.60 -8.40 -4.49
N LEU A 7 10.01 -8.28 -5.76
CA LEU A 7 9.08 -8.12 -6.87
C LEU A 7 8.48 -9.47 -7.27
N GLU A 8 9.32 -10.51 -7.35
CA GLU A 8 8.88 -11.88 -7.63
C GLU A 8 7.95 -12.39 -6.53
N ASP A 9 8.35 -12.26 -5.25
CA ASP A 9 7.51 -12.65 -4.10
C ASP A 9 6.17 -11.90 -4.11
N LEU A 10 6.18 -10.62 -4.48
CA LEU A 10 4.97 -9.80 -4.57
C LEU A 10 4.08 -10.22 -5.73
N LYS A 11 4.67 -10.59 -6.88
CA LYS A 11 3.92 -11.12 -8.03
C LYS A 11 3.33 -12.48 -7.70
N GLU A 12 4.07 -13.37 -7.06
CA GLU A 12 3.57 -14.67 -6.61
C GLU A 12 2.39 -14.50 -5.63
N CYS A 13 2.53 -13.64 -4.62
CA CYS A 13 1.45 -13.31 -3.69
C CYS A 13 0.22 -12.75 -4.41
N PHE A 14 0.38 -11.91 -5.43
CA PHE A 14 -0.72 -11.40 -6.24
C PHE A 14 -1.41 -12.52 -7.03
N LEU A 15 -0.64 -13.41 -7.65
CA LEU A 15 -1.16 -14.52 -8.46
C LEU A 15 -1.90 -15.58 -7.62
N LEU A 16 -1.64 -15.68 -6.30
CA LEU A 16 -2.45 -16.53 -5.40
C LEU A 16 -3.94 -16.16 -5.40
N TYR A 17 -4.27 -14.91 -5.74
CA TYR A 17 -5.64 -14.40 -5.80
C TYR A 17 -6.23 -14.43 -7.21
N ASP A 18 -5.42 -14.68 -8.24
CA ASP A 18 -5.87 -14.85 -9.61
C ASP A 18 -6.49 -16.25 -9.81
N LYS A 19 -7.82 -16.28 -9.81
CA LYS A 19 -8.60 -17.52 -10.00
C LYS A 19 -8.73 -17.94 -11.47
N ARG A 20 -8.37 -17.07 -12.41
CA ARG A 20 -8.61 -17.26 -13.85
C ARG A 20 -7.34 -17.50 -14.65
N GLY A 21 -6.16 -17.19 -14.08
CA GLY A 21 -4.87 -17.42 -14.71
C GLY A 21 -4.54 -16.43 -15.83
N ASP A 22 -5.14 -15.23 -15.80
CA ASP A 22 -4.91 -14.15 -16.75
C ASP A 22 -4.12 -12.97 -16.16
N GLU A 23 -3.43 -13.22 -15.05
CA GLU A 23 -2.60 -12.26 -14.31
C GLU A 23 -3.39 -11.03 -13.81
N ARG A 24 -4.66 -11.25 -13.46
CA ARG A 24 -5.58 -10.21 -12.97
C ARG A 24 -6.36 -10.66 -11.74
N ILE A 25 -6.64 -9.73 -10.84
CA ILE A 25 -7.50 -9.96 -9.67
C ILE A 25 -8.74 -9.06 -9.73
N GLU A 26 -9.79 -9.42 -9.00
CA GLU A 26 -10.95 -8.55 -8.86
C GLU A 26 -10.58 -7.30 -8.04
N CYS A 27 -11.16 -6.13 -8.37
CA CYS A 27 -10.89 -4.89 -7.63
C CYS A 27 -11.21 -5.02 -6.13
N SER A 28 -12.21 -5.83 -5.78
CA SER A 28 -12.56 -6.16 -4.38
C SER A 28 -11.46 -6.90 -3.62
N GLN A 29 -10.57 -7.61 -4.31
CA GLN A 29 -9.47 -8.36 -3.69
C GLN A 29 -8.24 -7.50 -3.42
N VAL A 30 -8.15 -6.28 -3.97
CA VAL A 30 -6.98 -5.40 -3.83
C VAL A 30 -6.63 -5.16 -2.36
N GLY A 31 -7.63 -4.93 -1.51
CA GLY A 31 -7.40 -4.73 -0.07
C GLY A 31 -6.84 -5.96 0.65
N GLU A 32 -7.28 -7.16 0.25
CA GLU A 32 -6.77 -8.42 0.82
C GLU A 32 -5.32 -8.66 0.43
N VAL A 33 -4.96 -8.44 -0.85
CA VAL A 33 -3.59 -8.59 -1.34
C VAL A 33 -2.64 -7.60 -0.64
N LEU A 34 -3.05 -6.34 -0.47
CA LEU A 34 -2.24 -5.35 0.24
C LEU A 34 -1.97 -5.72 1.71
N ARG A 35 -2.90 -6.41 2.37
CA ARG A 35 -2.72 -6.94 3.74
C ARG A 35 -1.83 -8.18 3.76
N ALA A 36 -1.96 -9.08 2.78
CA ALA A 36 -1.07 -10.22 2.64
C ALA A 36 0.40 -9.80 2.42
N LEU A 37 0.61 -8.63 1.80
CA LEU A 37 1.92 -8.02 1.60
C LEU A 37 2.38 -7.11 2.77
N ASP A 38 1.72 -7.20 3.93
CA ASP A 38 2.02 -6.50 5.17
C ASP A 38 2.01 -4.95 5.08
N VAL A 39 1.31 -4.39 4.08
CA VAL A 39 1.11 -2.93 4.00
C VAL A 39 -0.01 -2.47 4.93
N ASN A 40 -0.97 -3.36 5.21
CA ASN A 40 -2.07 -3.14 6.16
C ASN A 40 -2.82 -1.80 5.97
N PRO A 41 -3.38 -1.52 4.77
CA PRO A 41 -4.17 -0.32 4.54
C PRO A 41 -5.43 -0.27 5.40
N THR A 42 -5.82 0.95 5.75
CA THR A 42 -7.16 1.23 6.31
C THR A 42 -8.24 1.03 5.25
N GLU A 43 -9.48 0.75 5.66
CA GLU A 43 -10.62 0.63 4.74
C GLU A 43 -10.80 1.88 3.86
N HIS A 44 -10.57 3.06 4.43
CA HIS A 44 -10.66 4.32 3.69
C HIS A 44 -9.58 4.44 2.59
N GLU A 45 -8.36 3.94 2.84
CA GLU A 45 -7.31 3.91 1.82
C GLU A 45 -7.61 2.90 0.73
N VAL A 46 -8.11 1.71 1.08
CA VAL A 46 -8.57 0.71 0.10
C VAL A 46 -9.68 1.31 -0.76
N GLN A 47 -10.68 1.97 -0.16
CA GLN A 47 -11.78 2.59 -0.90
C GLN A 47 -11.27 3.66 -1.87
N LYS A 48 -10.29 4.48 -1.48
CA LYS A 48 -9.68 5.47 -2.39
C LYS A 48 -8.97 4.80 -3.56
N ILE A 49 -8.21 3.73 -3.29
CA ILE A 49 -7.51 2.97 -4.34
C ILE A 49 -8.53 2.36 -5.29
N VAL A 50 -9.55 1.67 -4.77
CA VAL A 50 -10.64 1.05 -5.53
C VAL A 50 -11.41 2.08 -6.35
N ASN A 51 -11.76 3.24 -5.79
CA ASN A 51 -12.47 4.30 -6.51
C ASN A 51 -11.63 4.93 -7.62
N ASN A 52 -10.30 5.00 -7.46
CA ASN A 52 -9.42 5.50 -8.52
C ASN A 52 -9.31 4.50 -9.70
N ILE A 53 -9.46 3.22 -9.39
CA ILE A 53 -9.42 2.11 -10.33
C ILE A 53 -10.76 2.02 -11.04
N ASP A 54 -11.83 1.83 -10.29
CA ASP A 54 -13.18 1.56 -10.76
C ASP A 54 -14.16 2.64 -10.27
N PRO A 55 -14.07 3.88 -10.77
CA PRO A 55 -14.94 4.97 -10.32
C PRO A 55 -16.41 4.74 -10.68
N ALA A 56 -16.67 3.94 -11.72
CA ALA A 56 -18.01 3.60 -12.19
C ALA A 56 -18.60 2.38 -11.45
N GLY A 57 -17.79 1.65 -10.66
CA GLY A 57 -18.23 0.45 -9.94
C GLY A 57 -18.61 -0.70 -10.87
N GLU A 58 -17.95 -0.80 -12.02
CA GLU A 58 -18.19 -1.83 -13.05
C GLU A 58 -17.63 -3.21 -12.68
N MET A 59 -17.08 -3.38 -11.46
CA MET A 59 -16.39 -4.57 -10.99
C MET A 59 -15.27 -4.97 -11.94
N LYS A 60 -14.36 -4.03 -12.21
CA LYS A 60 -13.25 -4.29 -13.12
C LYS A 60 -12.15 -5.14 -12.48
N ARG A 61 -11.38 -5.83 -13.32
CA ARG A 61 -10.23 -6.62 -12.91
C ARG A 61 -8.93 -5.85 -13.11
N VAL A 62 -8.04 -5.91 -12.13
CA VAL A 62 -6.79 -5.14 -12.04
C VAL A 62 -5.63 -6.04 -12.43
N SER A 63 -4.77 -5.60 -13.36
CA SER A 63 -3.52 -6.33 -13.66
C SER A 63 -2.43 -6.04 -12.64
N PHE A 64 -1.39 -6.87 -12.66
CA PHE A 64 -0.22 -6.65 -11.80
C PHE A 64 0.43 -5.28 -12.02
N GLU A 65 0.54 -4.84 -13.28
CA GLU A 65 1.12 -3.55 -13.66
C GLU A 65 0.29 -2.37 -13.13
N GLU A 66 -1.03 -2.53 -13.04
CA GLU A 66 -1.93 -1.54 -12.46
C GLU A 66 -1.80 -1.53 -10.91
N PHE A 67 -1.68 -2.71 -10.29
CA PHE A 67 -1.57 -2.87 -8.84
C PHE A 67 -0.24 -2.37 -8.26
N TYR A 68 0.88 -2.66 -8.92
CA TYR A 68 2.23 -2.38 -8.41
C TYR A 68 2.46 -0.92 -7.98
N PRO A 69 2.13 0.12 -8.79
CA PRO A 69 2.31 1.50 -8.36
C PRO A 69 1.45 1.86 -7.14
N MET A 70 0.29 1.24 -6.95
CA MET A 70 -0.57 1.49 -5.79
C MET A 70 0.07 0.97 -4.52
N TYR A 71 0.60 -0.26 -4.58
CA TYR A 71 1.37 -0.86 -3.49
C TYR A 71 2.57 0.01 -3.11
N GLN A 72 3.37 0.46 -4.10
CA GLN A 72 4.52 1.31 -3.84
C GLN A 72 4.14 2.63 -3.18
N ASN A 73 3.11 3.31 -3.70
CA ASN A 73 2.63 4.59 -3.17
C ASN A 73 2.15 4.46 -1.72
N LEU A 74 1.33 3.45 -1.41
CA LEU A 74 0.82 3.23 -0.06
C LEU A 74 1.96 2.92 0.93
N ARG A 75 2.88 2.04 0.54
CA ARG A 75 4.04 1.68 1.36
C ARG A 75 4.94 2.88 1.65
N GLU A 76 5.12 3.77 0.67
CA GLU A 76 5.89 4.99 0.86
C GLU A 76 5.17 6.02 1.75
N ARG A 77 3.85 6.18 1.61
CA ARG A 77 3.06 7.06 2.49
C ARG A 77 3.17 6.63 3.95
N HIS A 78 2.94 5.36 4.26
CA HIS A 78 3.05 4.84 5.63
C HIS A 78 4.47 4.96 6.19
N ARG A 79 5.51 4.88 5.35
CA ARG A 79 6.90 5.12 5.76
C ARG A 79 7.15 6.59 6.13
N LYS A 80 6.62 7.53 5.35
CA LYS A 80 6.76 8.98 5.57
C LYS A 80 5.98 9.42 6.80
N GLU A 81 4.71 9.05 6.92
CA GLU A 81 3.86 9.37 8.07
C GLU A 81 4.48 8.92 9.40
N ARG A 82 5.10 7.73 9.42
CA ARG A 82 5.79 7.22 10.61
C ARG A 82 7.03 8.04 10.98
N SER A 83 7.76 8.53 9.98
CA SER A 83 8.96 9.35 10.17
C SER A 83 8.62 10.79 10.59
N GLU A 84 7.57 11.35 9.99
CA GLU A 84 7.07 12.70 10.28
C GLU A 84 6.44 12.79 11.68
N ASN A 85 5.67 11.78 12.10
CA ASN A 85 5.09 11.74 13.44
C ASN A 85 6.18 11.72 14.53
N ILE A 86 7.26 10.95 14.33
CA ILE A 86 8.41 10.95 15.25
C ILE A 86 9.09 12.31 15.24
N SER A 87 9.35 12.89 14.05
CA SER A 87 9.97 14.21 13.91
C SER A 87 9.17 15.33 14.58
N SER A 88 7.84 15.30 14.47
CA SER A 88 6.95 16.25 15.14
C SER A 88 7.02 16.08 16.65
N GLN A 89 6.91 14.84 17.16
CA GLN A 89 6.94 14.56 18.59
C GLN A 89 8.26 14.95 19.25
N VAL A 90 9.41 14.69 18.61
CA VAL A 90 10.71 15.13 19.16
C VAL A 90 10.84 16.65 19.17
N SER A 91 10.32 17.34 18.14
CA SER A 91 10.32 18.79 18.07
C SER A 91 9.47 19.42 19.18
N ASP A 92 8.27 18.89 19.40
CA ASP A 92 7.38 19.36 20.47
C ASP A 92 7.99 19.13 21.85
N PHE A 93 8.59 17.95 22.08
CA PHE A 93 9.27 17.64 23.35
C PHE A 93 10.46 18.56 23.65
N VAL A 94 11.29 18.85 22.64
CA VAL A 94 12.44 19.77 22.75
C VAL A 94 11.97 21.18 23.11
N THR A 95 10.89 21.64 22.46
CA THR A 95 10.31 22.97 22.68
C THR A 95 9.65 23.09 24.06
N GLU A 96 8.84 22.11 24.46
CA GLU A 96 8.13 22.13 25.74
C GLU A 96 9.06 21.97 26.96
N LYS A 97 10.15 21.22 26.81
CA LYS A 97 11.12 21.00 27.91
C LYS A 97 12.26 22.02 27.93
N GLY A 98 12.31 22.94 26.97
CA GLY A 98 13.36 23.95 26.88
C GLY A 98 14.76 23.35 26.75
N ILE A 99 14.87 22.13 26.22
CA ILE A 99 16.16 21.47 26.00
C ILE A 99 16.75 22.11 24.75
N GLN A 100 17.85 22.85 24.89
CA GLN A 100 18.60 23.31 23.73
C GLN A 100 19.64 22.25 23.37
N ILE A 101 19.66 21.84 22.10
CA ILE A 101 20.76 21.04 21.52
C ILE A 101 22.03 21.86 21.40
#